data_AF-A0A4Q5TTQ2-F1
#
_entry.id   AF-A0A4Q5TTQ2-F1
#
_cell.length_a   1.000
_cell.length_b   1.000
_cell.length_c   1.000
_cell.angle_alpha   90.00
_cell.angle_beta   90.00
_cell.angle_gamma   90.00
#
_symmetry.space_group_name_H-M   'P 1'
#
loop_
_entity.id
_entity.type
_entity.pdbx_description
1 polymer ?
#
loop_
_entity_poly.entity_id
_entity_poly.type
_entity_poly.pdbx_seq_one_letter_code
_entity_poly.pdbx_strand_id
1 'polypeptide(L)'
;YYIDLLQHSSWYLGLTIFTCWIFNHIAAWKVATSLLALSVILEIAQYFIPDRSFSPHDLVMNFTGVLSGFLVVSLARHLRRQHSRTMTA
;
A
#
# COMPACT_ATOMS: atom_id res chain seq x y z
N TYR A 1 9.66 -10.08 16.55
CA TYR A 1 9.18 -10.81 15.35
C TYR A 1 7.79 -10.33 14.92
N TYR A 2 6.68 -10.71 15.57
CA TYR A 2 5.34 -10.32 15.11
C TYR A 2 5.08 -8.81 15.01
N ILE A 3 5.60 -8.03 15.95
CA ILE A 3 5.48 -6.56 15.93
C ILE A 3 6.17 -5.95 14.70
N ASP A 4 7.29 -6.53 14.29
CA ASP A 4 8.05 -6.06 13.12
C ASP A 4 7.29 -6.37 11.81
N LEU A 5 6.71 -7.58 11.71
CA LEU A 5 5.82 -7.95 10.61
C LEU A 5 4.57 -7.06 10.53
N LEU A 6 3.94 -6.80 11.69
CA LEU A 6 2.78 -5.91 11.77
C LEU A 6 3.14 -4.48 11.34
N GLN A 7 4.33 -4.01 11.73
CA GLN A 7 4.84 -2.71 11.36
C GLN A 7 5.02 -2.58 9.84
N HIS A 8 5.61 -3.58 9.18
CA HIS A 8 5.77 -3.63 7.72
C HIS A 8 4.43 -3.47 6.99
N SER A 9 3.43 -4.28 7.37
CA SER A 9 2.09 -4.18 6.78
C SER A 9 1.41 -2.84 7.08
N SER A 10 1.52 -2.34 8.31
CA SER A 10 0.90 -1.06 8.72
C SER A 10 1.49 0.14 7.98
N TRP A 11 2.81 0.18 7.78
CA TRP A 11 3.45 1.26 7.03
C TRP A 11 3.00 1.28 5.58
N TYR A 12 2.98 0.14 4.90
CA TYR A 12 2.55 0.08 3.51
C TYR A 12 1.04 0.33 3.33
N LEU A 13 0.21 -0.06 4.31
CA LEU A 13 -1.21 0.31 4.35
C LEU A 13 -1.37 1.83 4.43
N GLY A 14 -0.72 2.46 5.41
CA GLY A 14 -0.77 3.90 5.61
C GLY A 14 -0.25 4.67 4.41
N LEU A 15 0.91 4.26 3.88
CA LEU A 15 1.54 4.86 2.71
C LEU A 15 0.63 4.77 1.48
N THR A 16 0.00 3.61 1.22
CA THR A 16 -0.92 3.44 0.10
C THR A 16 -2.12 4.39 0.19
N ILE A 17 -2.75 4.47 1.36
CA ILE A 17 -3.89 5.37 1.60
C ILE A 17 -3.47 6.83 1.42
N PHE A 18 -2.35 7.22 2.04
CA PHE A 18 -1.84 8.59 2.01
C PHE A 18 -1.46 9.04 0.60
N THR A 19 -0.71 8.22 -0.15
CA THR A 19 -0.36 8.49 -1.55
C THR A 19 -1.61 8.59 -2.42
N CYS A 20 -2.59 7.71 -2.25
CA CYS A 20 -3.86 7.80 -2.98
C CYS A 20 -4.71 9.02 -2.61
N TRP A 21 -4.53 9.56 -1.41
CA TRP A 21 -5.20 10.78 -0.96
C TRP A 21 -4.57 12.03 -1.57
N ILE A 22 -3.23 12.14 -1.52
CA ILE A 22 -2.49 13.22 -2.17
C ILE A 22 -2.71 13.20 -3.70
N PHE A 23 -2.51 12.04 -4.32
CA PHE A 23 -2.63 11.86 -5.76
C PHE A 23 -3.99 11.27 -6.13
N ASN A 24 -5.06 11.96 -5.75
CA ASN A 24 -6.43 11.48 -5.92
C ASN A 24 -6.84 11.27 -7.41
N HIS A 25 -6.19 11.97 -8.34
CA HIS A 25 -6.38 11.85 -9.78
C HIS A 25 -5.73 10.60 -10.37
N ILE A 26 -4.77 9.99 -9.65
CA ILE A 26 -4.12 8.75 -10.08
C ILE A 26 -5.02 7.55 -9.72
N ALA A 27 -5.11 6.61 -10.65
CA ALA A 27 -5.80 5.35 -10.41
C ALA A 27 -5.10 4.56 -9.28
N ALA A 28 -5.87 4.11 -8.29
CA ALA A 28 -5.33 3.45 -7.10
C ALA A 28 -4.47 2.21 -7.43
N TRP A 29 -4.79 1.49 -8.51
CA TRP A 29 -4.01 0.34 -8.94
C TRP A 29 -2.58 0.72 -9.37
N LYS A 30 -2.39 1.90 -9.99
CA LYS A 30 -1.06 2.40 -10.38
C LYS A 30 -0.21 2.68 -9.14
N VAL A 31 -0.81 3.34 -8.14
CA VAL A 31 -0.15 3.59 -6.85
C VAL A 31 0.23 2.27 -6.18
N ALA A 32 -0.69 1.31 -6.12
CA ALA A 32 -0.41 -0.01 -5.54
C ALA A 32 0.74 -0.72 -6.27
N THR A 33 0.72 -0.80 -7.60
CA THR A 33 1.81 -1.43 -8.37
C THR A 33 3.16 -0.74 -8.16
N SER A 34 3.18 0.59 -8.07
CA SER A 34 4.41 1.34 -7.81
C SER A 34 4.95 1.07 -6.41
N LEU A 35 4.09 0.98 -5.39
CA LEU A 35 4.50 0.66 -4.02
C LEU A 35 4.95 -0.79 -3.86
N LEU A 36 4.34 -1.74 -4.58
CA LEU A 36 4.83 -3.13 -4.62
C LEU A 36 6.22 -3.21 -5.25
N ALA A 37 6.44 -2.52 -6.37
CA ALA A 37 7.75 -2.44 -7.01
C ALA A 37 8.79 -1.80 -6.07
N LEU A 38 8.42 -0.70 -5.41
CA LEU A 38 9.27 -0.05 -4.40
C LEU A 38 9.62 -1.01 -3.26
N SER A 39 8.65 -1.80 -2.77
CA SER A 39 8.90 -2.79 -1.72
C SER A 39 9.94 -3.83 -2.12
N VAL A 40 9.89 -4.35 -3.35
CA VAL A 40 10.88 -5.31 -3.84
C VAL A 40 12.26 -4.66 -3.93
N ILE A 41 12.33 -3.43 -4.46
CA ILE A 41 13.59 -2.69 -4.58
C ILE A 41 14.21 -2.43 -3.20
N LEU A 42 13.41 -2.01 -2.21
CA LEU A 42 13.90 -1.74 -0.86
C LEU A 42 14.38 -3.02 -0.16
N GLU A 43 13.66 -4.14 -0.32
CA GLU A 43 14.07 -5.43 0.25
C GLU A 43 15.40 -5.92 -0.34
N ILE A 44 15.59 -5.75 -1.66
CA ILE A 44 16.87 -6.05 -2.32
C ILE A 44 17.96 -5.09 -1.83
N ALA A 45 17.64 -3.80 -1.69
CA ALA A 45 18.59 -2.79 -1.24
C ALA A 45 19.10 -3.03 0.19
N GLN A 46 18.26 -3.63 1.05
CA GLN A 46 18.66 -4.01 2.41
C GLN A 46 19.83 -5.00 2.44
N TYR A 47 20.03 -5.80 1.39
CA TYR A 47 21.19 -6.69 1.28
C TYR A 47 22.54 -5.95 1.34
N PHE A 48 22.55 -4.67 0.98
CA PHE A 48 23.75 -3.83 1.01
C PHE A 48 23.92 -3.05 2.32
N ILE A 49 22.97 -3.16 3.26
CA ILE A 49 23.00 -2.45 4.54
C ILE A 49 23.56 -3.40 5.62
N PRO A 50 24.60 -3.01 6.38
CA PRO A 50 25.09 -3.81 7.50
C PRO A 50 23.97 -4.16 8.49
N ASP A 51 24.00 -5.39 9.02
CA ASP A 51 23.02 -5.90 9.99
C ASP A 51 21.57 -5.96 9.49
N ARG A 52 21.35 -5.86 8.18
CA ARG A 52 20.08 -6.13 7.51
C ARG A 52 20.22 -7.29 6.55
N SER A 53 19.13 -8.03 6.37
CA SER A 53 19.06 -9.21 5.51
C SER A 53 17.72 -9.22 4.79
N PHE A 54 17.73 -9.73 3.57
CA PHE A 54 16.51 -9.96 2.80
C PHE A 54 15.57 -10.93 3.54
N SER A 55 14.33 -10.51 3.78
CA SER A 55 13.27 -11.27 4.46
C SER A 55 12.08 -11.48 3.52
N PRO A 56 11.84 -12.70 3.02
CA PRO A 56 10.63 -13.01 2.28
C PRO A 56 9.34 -12.72 3.07
N HIS A 57 9.40 -12.83 4.41
CA HIS A 57 8.27 -12.53 5.27
C HIS A 57 7.93 -11.05 5.28
N ASP A 58 8.93 -10.17 5.31
CA ASP A 58 8.75 -8.72 5.32
C ASP A 58 8.16 -8.27 3.98
N LEU A 59 8.64 -8.86 2.89
CA LEU A 59 8.09 -8.64 1.55
C LEU A 59 6.60 -9.03 1.46
N VAL A 60 6.22 -10.20 1.99
CA VAL A 60 4.80 -10.62 2.05
C VAL A 60 3.99 -9.64 2.89
N MET A 61 4.50 -9.20 4.04
CA MET A 61 3.78 -8.24 4.89
C MET A 61 3.62 -6.88 4.22
N ASN A 62 4.64 -6.37 3.52
CA ASN A 62 4.52 -5.16 2.72
C ASN A 62 3.42 -5.30 1.66
N PHE A 63 3.37 -6.44 0.97
CA PHE A 63 2.35 -6.72 -0.05
C PHE A 63 0.94 -6.76 0.56
N THR A 64 0.75 -7.38 1.73
CA THR A 64 -0.53 -7.37 2.43
C THR A 64 -0.97 -5.96 2.82
N GLY A 65 -0.02 -5.11 3.24
CA GLY A 65 -0.26 -3.71 3.57
C GLY A 65 -0.75 -2.92 2.36
N VAL A 66 -0.05 -3.04 1.22
CA VAL A 66 -0.43 -2.39 -0.04
C VAL A 66 -1.81 -2.85 -0.51
N LEU A 67 -2.06 -4.16 -0.51
CA LEU A 67 -3.34 -4.71 -0.97
C LEU A 67 -4.49 -4.24 -0.09
N SER A 68 -4.30 -4.22 1.23
CA SER A 68 -5.30 -3.74 2.19
C SER A 68 -5.59 -2.24 1.97
N GLY A 69 -4.55 -1.42 1.83
CA GLY A 69 -4.70 0.01 1.52
C GLY A 69 -5.41 0.25 0.18
N PHE A 70 -5.08 -0.53 -0.85
CA PHE A 70 -5.74 -0.47 -2.16
C PHE A 70 -7.23 -0.81 -2.06
N LEU A 71 -7.61 -1.85 -1.31
CA LEU A 71 -9.01 -2.23 -1.11
C LEU A 71 -9.77 -1.13 -0.36
N VAL A 72 -9.20 -0.57 0.70
CA VAL A 72 -9.80 0.54 1.47
C VAL A 72 -10.05 1.75 0.58
N VAL A 73 -9.05 2.18 -0.19
CA VAL A 73 -9.17 3.32 -1.11
C VAL A 73 -10.20 3.05 -2.20
N SER A 74 -10.18 1.85 -2.78
CA SER A 74 -11.09 1.47 -3.87
C SER A 74 -12.54 1.45 -3.39
N LEU A 75 -12.79 0.88 -2.21
CA LEU A 75 -14.11 0.88 -1.58
C LEU A 75 -14.58 2.30 -1.27
N ALA A 76 -13.73 3.13 -0.65
CA ALA A 76 -14.07 4.52 -0.34
C ALA A 76 -14.41 5.33 -1.60
N ARG A 77 -13.64 5.18 -2.68
CA ARG A 77 -13.90 5.85 -3.96
C ARG A 77 -15.18 5.32 -4.61
N HIS A 78 -15.47 4.02 -4.50
CA HIS A 78 -16.70 3.43 -5.02
C HIS A 78 -17.94 4.00 -4.32
N LEU A 79 -17.93 4.02 -2.99
CA LEU A 79 -19.03 4.57 -2.17
C LEU A 79 -19.28 6.05 -2.48
N ARG A 80 -18.22 6.86 -2.62
CA ARG A 80 -18.35 8.28 -3.00
C ARG A 80 -19.02 8.46 -4.36
N ARG A 81 -18.67 7.65 -5.35
CA ARG A 81 -19.27 7.72 -6.70
C ARG A 81 -20.75 7.33 -6.69
N GLN A 82 -21.14 6.34 -5.89
CA GLN A 82 -22.55 5.98 -5.75
C GLN A 82 -23.36 7.12 -5.14
N HIS A 83 -22.86 7.72 -4.05
CA HIS A 83 -23.54 8.81 -3.37
C HIS A 83 -23.78 10.03 -4.28
N SER A 84 -22.80 10.41 -5.11
CA SER A 84 -22.96 11.52 -6.06
C SER A 84 -24.02 11.25 -7.14
N ARG A 85 -24.27 9.99 -7.52
CA ARG A 85 -25.27 9.64 -8.54
C ARG A 85 -26.70 9.77 -8.01
N THR A 86 -26.92 9.44 -6.74
CA THR A 86 -28.25 9.52 -6.10
C THR A 86 -28.70 10.96 -5.86
N MET A 87 -27.77 11.91 -5.70
CA MET A 87 -28.12 13.33 -5.50
C MET A 87 -28.46 14.09 -6.81
N THR A 88 -28.06 13.55 -7.95
CA THR A 88 -28.29 14.17 -9.27
C THR A 88 -29.50 13.60 -10.02
N ALA A 89 -30.12 12.54 -9.49
CA ALA A 89 -31.31 11.88 -10.04
C ALA A 89 -32.57 12.38 -9.33
#